data_AF-A0A8I5KYK9-F1
#
_entry.id   AF-A0A8I5KYK9-F1
#
_cell.length_a   1.000
_cell.length_b   1.000
_cell.length_c   1.000
_cell.angle_alpha   90.00
_cell.angle_beta   90.00
_cell.angle_gamma   90.00
#
_symmetry.space_group_name_H-M   'P 1'
#
loop_
_entity.id
_entity.type
_entity.pdbx_description
1 polymer ?
#
loop_
_entity_poly.entity_id
_entity_poly.type
_entity_poly.pdbx_seq_one_letter_code
_entity_poly.pdbx_strand_id
1 'polypeptide(L)'
;MAMEMRLPVARKPLSERLGRDTKKHLVVPGDTITTDTGFMRGHGTYMGEEKLIASVAGSVERVNKLICVKALKTRGEDLQKMSLQ
;
A
#
# COMPACT_ATOMS: atom_id res chain seq x y z
N MET A 1 -35.54 7.88 31.84
CA MET A 1 -34.74 7.26 30.75
C MET A 1 -34.22 8.40 29.89
N ALA A 2 -32.91 8.52 29.69
CA ALA A 2 -32.32 9.61 28.91
C ALA A 2 -32.00 9.11 27.50
N MET A 3 -32.47 9.84 26.48
CA MET A 3 -32.20 9.55 25.07
C MET A 3 -31.15 10.54 24.56
N GLU A 4 -30.00 10.02 24.15
CA GLU A 4 -28.91 10.82 23.59
C GLU A 4 -29.08 10.88 22.06
N MET A 5 -29.38 12.07 21.54
CA MET A 5 -29.31 12.38 20.11
C MET A 5 -28.06 13.23 19.84
N ARG A 6 -27.14 12.73 19.01
CA ARG A 6 -25.92 13.45 18.62
C ARG A 6 -25.92 13.77 17.13
N LEU A 7 -25.49 14.99 16.81
CA LEU A 7 -25.26 15.43 15.43
C LEU A 7 -23.91 14.89 14.91
N PRO A 8 -23.78 14.61 13.60
CA PRO A 8 -22.50 14.23 13.02
C PRO A 8 -21.52 15.43 13.10
N VAL A 9 -20.41 15.25 13.80
CA VAL A 9 -19.33 16.24 13.89
C VAL A 9 -18.23 15.88 12.89
N ALA A 10 -17.64 16.89 12.26
CA ALA A 10 -16.53 16.70 11.32
C ALA A 10 -15.33 16.00 12.00
N ARG A 11 -14.72 15.06 11.28
CA ARG A 11 -13.53 14.35 11.73
C ARG A 11 -12.37 15.33 11.74
N LYS A 12 -11.69 15.50 12.87
CA LYS A 12 -10.40 16.20 12.88
C LYS A 12 -9.45 15.44 11.96
N PRO A 13 -8.84 16.07 10.94
CA PRO A 13 -7.88 15.39 10.09
C PRO A 13 -6.73 14.83 10.94
N LEU A 14 -6.17 13.72 10.47
CA LEU A 14 -5.22 12.90 11.21
C LEU A 14 -4.07 13.77 11.76
N SER A 15 -3.81 13.59 13.05
CA SER A 15 -2.98 14.44 13.89
C SER A 15 -1.57 14.73 13.32
N GLU A 16 -1.17 16.00 13.31
CA GLU A 16 0.23 16.47 13.31
C GLU A 16 1.07 15.87 14.46
N ARG A 17 0.44 15.17 15.42
CA ARG A 17 1.08 14.55 16.60
C ARG A 17 1.80 13.24 16.32
N LEU A 18 1.60 12.62 15.16
CA LEU A 18 2.35 11.45 14.73
C LEU A 18 3.50 11.90 13.83
N GLY A 19 4.51 12.54 14.44
CA GLY A 19 5.80 12.84 13.82
C GLY A 19 6.59 11.56 13.51
N ARG A 20 6.08 10.76 12.58
CA ARG A 20 6.79 9.61 12.04
C ARG A 20 7.03 9.86 10.56
N ASP A 21 8.21 10.35 10.26
CA ASP A 21 8.86 10.30 8.95
C ASP A 21 9.14 8.83 8.61
N THR A 22 8.10 8.01 8.48
CA THR A 22 8.26 6.70 7.88
C THR A 22 8.37 6.97 6.39
N LYS A 23 9.61 7.05 5.89
CA LYS A 23 9.98 7.10 4.46
C LYS A 23 9.57 5.82 3.73
N LYS A 24 8.32 5.39 3.90
CA LYS A 24 7.72 4.29 3.16
C LYS A 24 7.31 4.86 1.82
N HIS A 25 7.78 4.23 0.76
CA HIS A 25 7.39 4.59 -0.60
C HIS A 25 5.93 4.18 -0.79
N LEU A 26 5.02 5.13 -0.57
CA LEU A 26 3.58 4.93 -0.76
C LEU A 26 3.24 5.07 -2.24
N VAL A 27 2.40 4.17 -2.72
CA VAL A 27 1.94 4.12 -4.10
C VAL A 27 0.43 3.99 -4.15
N VAL A 28 -0.12 4.49 -5.24
CA VAL A 28 -1.52 4.42 -5.63
C VAL A 28 -1.61 3.51 -6.87
N PRO A 29 -2.74 2.83 -7.12
CA PRO A 29 -2.92 2.07 -8.34
C PRO A 29 -2.66 2.93 -9.58
N GLY A 30 -1.82 2.44 -10.49
CA GLY A 30 -1.39 3.16 -11.69
C GLY A 30 -0.02 3.84 -11.55
N ASP A 31 0.54 3.94 -10.34
CA ASP A 31 1.86 4.53 -10.15
C ASP A 31 2.96 3.62 -10.71
N THR A 32 3.90 4.22 -11.44
CA THR A 32 5.09 3.52 -11.93
C THR A 32 6.09 3.36 -10.78
N ILE A 33 6.42 2.11 -10.42
CA ILE A 33 7.37 1.79 -9.36
C ILE A 33 8.80 1.80 -9.88
N THR A 34 9.04 1.15 -11.02
CA THR A 34 10.34 1.14 -11.70
C THR A 34 10.17 0.87 -13.20
N THR A 35 11.11 1.34 -14.00
CA THR A 35 11.24 1.05 -15.44
C THR A 35 12.23 -0.09 -15.72
N ASP A 36 12.92 -0.56 -14.69
CA ASP A 36 13.95 -1.59 -14.84
C ASP A 36 13.32 -2.97 -14.97
N THR A 37 13.53 -3.62 -16.13
CA THR A 37 13.04 -4.98 -16.42
C THR A 37 13.78 -6.08 -15.65
N GLY A 38 14.83 -5.74 -14.90
CA GLY A 38 15.64 -6.67 -14.10
C GLY A 38 15.03 -7.08 -12.75
N PHE A 39 13.87 -6.52 -12.38
CA PHE A 39 13.17 -6.85 -11.15
C PHE A 39 12.03 -7.86 -11.38
N MET A 40 11.92 -8.82 -10.47
CA MET A 40 10.79 -9.72 -10.34
C MET A 40 9.58 -8.98 -9.77
N ARG A 41 8.41 -9.30 -10.31
CA ARG A 41 7.12 -8.76 -9.85
C ARG A 41 6.49 -9.66 -8.80
N GLY A 42 6.13 -9.08 -7.66
CA GLY A 42 5.35 -9.73 -6.61
C GLY A 42 3.87 -9.34 -6.66
N HIS A 43 3.16 -9.51 -5.54
CA HIS A 43 1.75 -9.14 -5.44
C HIS A 43 1.56 -7.62 -5.48
N GLY A 44 0.42 -7.20 -6.02
CA GLY A 44 0.07 -5.79 -6.12
C GLY A 44 0.89 -5.01 -7.14
N THR A 45 1.62 -5.69 -8.04
CA THR A 45 2.30 -5.09 -9.17
C THR A 45 1.99 -5.83 -10.47
N TYR A 46 2.00 -5.10 -11.57
CA TYR A 46 1.82 -5.63 -12.92
C TYR A 46 2.78 -4.94 -13.89
N MET A 47 3.03 -5.57 -15.03
CA MET A 47 3.84 -4.99 -16.10
C MET A 47 2.93 -4.30 -17.12
N GLY A 48 3.24 -3.05 -17.46
CA GLY A 48 2.59 -2.32 -18.53
C GLY A 48 3.62 -1.47 -19.27
N GLU A 49 3.64 -1.53 -20.60
CA GLU A 49 4.58 -0.76 -21.45
C GLU A 49 6.05 -0.87 -21.00
N GLU A 50 6.48 -2.09 -20.64
CA GLU A 50 7.83 -2.38 -20.11
C GLU A 50 8.16 -1.75 -18.75
N LYS A 51 7.16 -1.17 -18.07
CA LYS A 51 7.28 -0.57 -16.74
C LYS A 51 6.57 -1.42 -15.70
N LEU A 52 7.11 -1.43 -14.48
CA LEU A 52 6.47 -2.05 -13.33
C LEU A 52 5.52 -1.05 -12.67
N ILE A 53 4.23 -1.36 -12.65
CA ILE A 53 3.17 -0.48 -12.19
C ILE A 53 2.49 -1.09 -10.96
N ALA A 54 2.09 -0.25 -10.00
CA ALA A 54 1.32 -0.65 -8.83
C ALA A 54 -0.15 -0.94 -9.19
N SER A 55 -0.68 -2.07 -8.75
CA SER A 55 -2.11 -2.40 -8.86
C SER A 55 -2.93 -1.95 -7.65
N VAL A 56 -2.29 -1.75 -6.50
CA VAL A 56 -2.98 -1.55 -5.21
C VAL A 56 -2.39 -0.35 -4.47
N ALA A 57 -3.22 0.33 -3.67
CA ALA A 57 -2.78 1.41 -2.80
C ALA A 57 -2.07 0.83 -1.56
N GLY A 58 -0.80 1.21 -1.36
CA GLY A 58 0.04 0.54 -0.37
C GLY A 58 1.44 1.11 -0.24
N SER A 59 2.25 0.47 0.61
CA SER A 59 3.69 0.72 0.65
C SER A 59 4.43 -0.29 -0.20
N VAL A 60 5.42 0.16 -0.96
CA VAL A 60 6.30 -0.72 -1.75
C VAL A 60 7.31 -1.40 -0.82
N GLU A 61 7.40 -2.73 -0.93
CA GLU A 61 8.43 -3.54 -0.29
C GLU A 61 9.37 -4.07 -1.40
N ARG A 62 10.67 -3.80 -1.24
CA ARG A 62 11.71 -4.24 -2.17
C ARG A 62 12.59 -5.24 -1.43
N VAL A 63 12.63 -6.48 -1.93
CA VAL A 63 13.43 -7.57 -1.36
C VAL A 63 14.34 -8.08 -2.46
N ASN A 64 15.60 -7.62 -2.46
CA ASN A 64 16.56 -7.89 -3.53
C ASN A 64 16.02 -7.44 -4.90
N LYS A 65 15.84 -8.41 -5.81
CA LYS A 65 15.26 -8.20 -7.14
C LYS A 65 13.74 -8.32 -7.15
N LEU A 66 13.07 -8.63 -6.04
CA LEU A 66 11.61 -8.75 -5.99
C LEU A 66 10.97 -7.46 -5.47
N ILE A 67 9.95 -6.97 -6.18
CA ILE A 67 9.17 -5.80 -5.79
C ILE A 67 7.69 -6.20 -5.60
N CYS A 68 7.15 -5.95 -4.40
CA CYS A 68 5.75 -6.13 -4.09
C CYS A 68 5.14 -4.89 -3.43
N VAL A 69 3.81 -4.78 -3.45
CA VAL A 69 3.07 -3.70 -2.80
C VAL A 69 2.24 -4.27 -1.66
N LYS A 70 2.51 -3.79 -0.44
CA LYS A 70 1.73 -4.10 0.75
C LYS A 70 0.54 -3.16 0.85
N ALA A 71 -0.65 -3.70 0.59
CA ALA A 71 -1.89 -2.95 0.59
C ALA A 71 -2.25 -2.40 2.00
N LEU A 72 -2.88 -1.23 2.05
CA LEU A 72 -3.30 -0.62 3.32
C LEU A 72 -4.50 -1.33 3.97
N LYS A 73 -5.32 -2.02 3.18
CA LYS A 73 -6.47 -2.82 3.63
C LYS A 73 -6.59 -4.07 2.77
N THR A 74 -6.60 -5.24 3.41
CA THR A 74 -6.86 -6.54 2.79
C THR A 74 -8.02 -7.23 3.52
N ARG A 75 -8.82 -8.02 2.81
CA ARG A 75 -9.94 -8.78 3.38
C ARG A 75 -9.54 -10.25 3.42
N GLY A 76 -8.86 -10.66 4.49
CA GLY A 76 -8.39 -12.03 4.66
C GLY A 76 -7.15 -12.35 3.82
N GLU A 77 -6.18 -12.98 4.46
CA GLU A 77 -4.85 -13.34 3.96
C GLU A 77 -3.91 -12.17 3.70
N ASP A 78 -3.23 -11.74 4.77
CA ASP A 78 -1.88 -11.19 4.65
C ASP A 78 -0.99 -12.20 3.90
N LEU A 79 -0.81 -11.98 2.59
CA LEU A 79 0.03 -12.75 1.68
C LEU A 79 1.53 -12.54 1.95
N GLN A 80 1.97 -12.68 3.21
CA GLN A 80 3.35 -13.12 3.49
C GLN A 80 3.58 -14.58 3.03
N LYS A 81 2.53 -15.30 2.62
CA LYS A 81 2.59 -16.68 2.11
C LYS A 81 2.89 -16.83 0.61
N MET A 82 3.76 -16.00 0.04
CA MET A 82 4.44 -16.36 -1.21
C MET A 82 5.96 -16.17 -1.13
N SER A 83 6.52 -16.37 0.05
CA SER A 83 7.87 -16.88 0.19
C SER A 83 7.80 -18.40 0.29
N LEU A 84 8.52 -19.10 -0.59
CA LEU A 84 8.75 -20.56 -0.69
C LEU A 84 7.81 -21.33 -1.64
N GLN A 85 8.28 -21.53 -2.87
CA GLN A 85 8.52 -22.90 -3.33
C GLN A 85 9.75 -23.44 -2.61
#